data_AF-A0A816Q161-F1
#
_entry.id   AF-A0A816Q161-F1
#
_cell.length_a   1.000
_cell.length_b   1.000
_cell.length_c   1.000
_cell.angle_alpha   90.00
_cell.angle_beta   90.00
_cell.angle_gamma   90.00
#
_symmetry.space_group_name_H-M   'P 1'
#
loop_
_entity.id
_entity.type
_entity.pdbx_description
1 polymer ?
#
loop_
_entity_poly.entity_id
_entity_poly.type
_entity_poly.pdbx_seq_one_letter_code
_entity_poly.pdbx_strand_id
1 'polypeptide(L)'
;MGVATLLLDSQNYQLSDSSMMIHFGESTSFDEITEPAIPIGVETYRFRDHSELLGLANTNTQLPDIVGEITAVKSTFTDPPQNNNRLMATIKMDNDVSVTMSLFDSQAVKLHKQL
;
A
#
# COMPACT_ATOMS: atom_id res chain seq x y z
N MET A 1 -23.81 16.65 -18.47
CA MET A 1 -23.40 15.24 -18.67
C MET A 1 -21.92 15.27 -19.00
N GLY A 2 -21.07 15.11 -18.00
CA GLY A 2 -19.62 15.12 -18.19
C GLY A 2 -19.16 13.79 -18.77
N VAL A 3 -18.28 13.81 -19.76
CA VAL A 3 -17.69 12.59 -20.34
C VAL A 3 -16.34 12.39 -19.67
N ALA A 4 -16.18 11.28 -18.95
CA ALA A 4 -14.87 10.83 -18.50
C ALA A 4 -14.22 9.99 -19.61
N THR A 5 -12.93 10.20 -19.87
CA THR A 5 -12.19 9.45 -20.89
C THR A 5 -11.40 8.32 -20.24
N LEU A 6 -11.53 7.11 -20.78
CA LEU A 6 -10.73 5.95 -20.39
C LEU A 6 -9.42 5.95 -21.17
N LEU A 7 -8.30 5.85 -20.47
CA LEU A 7 -6.95 5.75 -21.04
C LEU A 7 -6.31 4.42 -20.63
N LEU A 8 -5.31 3.97 -21.39
CA LEU A 8 -4.47 2.84 -21.00
C LEU A 8 -3.56 3.23 -19.83
N ASP A 9 -3.39 2.31 -18.88
CA ASP A 9 -2.57 2.54 -17.69
C ASP A 9 -1.05 2.56 -17.99
N SER A 10 -0.32 3.41 -17.26
CA SER A 10 1.14 3.46 -17.28
C SER A 10 1.71 2.53 -16.21
N GLN A 11 2.30 1.41 -16.63
CA GLN A 11 2.63 0.25 -15.78
C GLN A 11 3.65 0.46 -14.64
N ASN A 12 4.18 1.67 -14.44
CA ASN A 12 5.31 1.86 -13.51
C ASN A 12 4.87 2.01 -12.04
N TYR A 13 3.61 2.34 -11.76
CA TYR A 13 3.09 2.53 -10.39
C TYR A 13 1.63 2.08 -10.30
N GLN A 14 1.40 0.80 -10.60
CA GLN A 14 0.05 0.27 -10.70
C GLN A 14 -0.52 -0.08 -9.30
N LEU A 15 -1.49 0.73 -8.86
CA LEU A 15 -2.24 0.52 -7.60
C LEU A 15 -3.44 -0.44 -7.77
N SER A 16 -3.88 -0.70 -9.00
CA SER A 16 -5.03 -1.56 -9.30
C SER A 16 -4.77 -2.49 -10.48
N ASP A 17 -5.42 -3.65 -10.54
CA ASP A 17 -5.31 -4.57 -11.70
C ASP A 17 -6.07 -4.07 -12.96
N SER A 18 -6.67 -2.88 -12.91
CA SER A 18 -7.38 -2.33 -14.06
C SER A 18 -6.40 -2.03 -15.19
N SER A 19 -6.72 -2.49 -16.40
CA SER A 19 -6.02 -2.10 -17.63
C SER A 19 -6.33 -0.66 -18.07
N MET A 20 -7.27 0.00 -17.39
CA MET A 20 -7.77 1.33 -17.71
C MET A 20 -7.62 2.29 -16.53
N MET A 21 -7.27 3.54 -16.84
CA MET A 21 -7.36 4.68 -15.95
C MET A 21 -8.46 5.64 -16.39
N ILE A 22 -9.12 6.28 -15.42
CA ILE A 22 -10.09 7.34 -15.68
C ILE A 22 -9.36 8.68 -15.62
N HIS A 23 -9.43 9.45 -16.70
CA HIS A 23 -8.92 10.81 -16.75
C HIS A 23 -10.08 11.82 -16.65
N PHE A 24 -10.04 12.67 -15.63
CA PHE A 24 -11.01 13.73 -15.44
C PHE A 24 -10.64 14.95 -16.27
N GLY A 25 -11.61 15.50 -17.00
CA GLY A 25 -11.45 16.70 -17.81
C GLY A 25 -12.29 17.86 -17.31
N GLU A 26 -12.26 18.99 -18.02
CA GLU A 26 -13.00 20.21 -17.65
C GLU A 26 -14.52 20.03 -17.55
N SER A 27 -15.06 19.00 -18.23
CA SER A 27 -16.50 18.68 -18.18
C SER A 27 -16.88 17.66 -17.11
N THR A 28 -15.91 17.09 -16.38
CA THR A 28 -16.18 16.11 -15.33
C THR A 28 -16.76 16.80 -14.10
N SER A 29 -17.90 16.31 -13.60
CA SER A 29 -18.53 16.76 -12.37
C SER A 29 -18.52 15.65 -11.32
N PHE A 30 -18.51 16.04 -10.04
CA PHE A 30 -18.56 15.14 -8.90
C PHE A 30 -19.74 15.52 -8.03
N ASP A 31 -20.56 14.53 -7.68
CA ASP A 31 -21.63 14.65 -6.71
C ASP A 31 -21.33 13.70 -5.55
N GLU A 32 -21.38 14.21 -4.31
CA GLU A 32 -21.17 13.39 -3.12
C GLU A 32 -22.40 12.51 -2.86
N ILE A 33 -22.17 11.23 -2.55
CA ILE A 33 -23.22 10.28 -2.16
C ILE A 33 -22.95 9.85 -0.72
N THR A 34 -23.78 10.35 0.21
CA THR A 34 -23.64 10.06 1.64
C THR A 34 -24.26 8.71 2.04
N GLU A 35 -25.27 8.27 1.30
CA GLU A 35 -26.00 7.02 1.55
C GLU A 35 -26.10 6.21 0.25
N PRO A 36 -25.06 5.43 -0.09
CA PRO A 36 -25.08 4.64 -1.30
C PRO A 36 -26.07 3.47 -1.15
N ALA A 37 -26.84 3.20 -2.21
CA ALA A 37 -27.81 2.10 -2.23
C ALA A 37 -27.14 0.71 -2.02
N ILE A 38 -25.86 0.60 -2.37
CA ILE A 38 -25.00 -0.55 -2.10
C ILE A 38 -23.77 -0.05 -1.35
N PRO A 39 -23.39 -0.64 -0.21
CA PRO A 39 -22.18 -0.26 0.50
C PRO A 39 -20.95 -0.33 -0.41
N ILE A 40 -20.22 0.78 -0.50
CA ILE A 40 -18.96 0.86 -1.24
C ILE A 40 -17.84 0.40 -0.30
N GLY A 41 -16.99 -0.52 -0.75
CA GLY A 41 -15.81 -0.94 0.00
C GLY A 41 -14.87 0.25 0.20
N VAL A 42 -14.46 0.49 1.45
CA VAL A 42 -13.58 1.63 1.81
C VAL A 42 -12.17 1.42 1.24
N GLU A 43 -11.71 0.18 1.24
CA GLU A 43 -10.37 -0.21 0.78
C GLU A 43 -10.47 -1.55 0.03
N THR A 44 -9.61 -1.70 -0.98
CA THR A 44 -9.42 -2.96 -1.71
C THR A 44 -7.95 -3.33 -1.67
N TYR A 45 -7.65 -4.54 -1.21
CA TYR A 45 -6.28 -5.03 -1.07
C TYR A 45 -6.00 -6.11 -2.11
N ARG A 46 -4.79 -6.10 -2.67
CA ARG A 46 -4.25 -7.15 -3.54
C ARG A 46 -3.09 -7.84 -2.83
N PHE A 47 -3.44 -8.65 -1.83
CA PHE A 47 -2.44 -9.40 -1.07
C PHE A 47 -1.64 -10.33 -1.98
N ARG A 48 -0.32 -10.30 -1.81
CA ARG A 48 0.62 -11.20 -2.47
C ARG A 48 1.19 -12.21 -1.50
N ASP A 49 1.28 -13.46 -1.93
CA ASP A 49 2.02 -14.47 -1.17
C ASP A 49 3.53 -14.31 -1.34
N HIS A 50 4.31 -15.04 -0.53
CA HIS A 50 5.77 -14.95 -0.59
C HIS A 50 6.34 -15.34 -1.96
N SER A 51 5.75 -16.34 -2.65
CA SER A 51 6.23 -16.78 -3.96
C SER A 51 6.01 -15.71 -5.04
N GLU A 52 4.88 -15.00 -4.97
CA GLU A 52 4.59 -13.87 -5.85
C GLU A 52 5.54 -12.69 -5.55
N LEU A 53 5.82 -12.40 -4.27
CA LEU A 53 6.78 -11.35 -3.90
C LEU A 53 8.19 -11.63 -4.44
N LEU A 54 8.63 -12.90 -4.46
CA LEU A 54 9.90 -13.27 -5.07
C LEU A 54 9.95 -12.95 -6.57
N GLY A 55 8.83 -13.14 -7.28
CA GLY A 55 8.71 -12.78 -8.70
C GLY A 55 8.77 -11.27 -8.96
N LEU A 56 8.46 -10.45 -7.96
CA LEU A 56 8.50 -8.99 -8.03
C LEU A 56 9.82 -8.38 -7.56
N ALA A 57 10.67 -9.16 -6.89
CA ALA A 57 11.89 -8.67 -6.27
C ALA A 57 12.80 -7.94 -7.28
N ASN A 58 13.26 -6.75 -6.89
CA ASN A 58 14.14 -5.87 -7.67
C ASN A 58 13.59 -5.38 -9.02
N THR A 59 12.31 -5.63 -9.34
CA THR A 59 11.69 -5.11 -10.57
C THR A 59 11.31 -3.63 -10.46
N ASN A 60 10.97 -3.17 -9.24
CA ASN A 60 10.42 -1.83 -8.96
C ASN A 60 9.20 -1.45 -9.84
N THR A 61 8.48 -2.44 -10.37
CA THR A 61 7.33 -2.23 -11.27
C THR A 61 5.99 -2.21 -10.54
N GLN A 62 5.94 -2.71 -9.30
CA GLN A 62 4.70 -2.89 -8.56
C GLN A 62 4.85 -2.51 -7.09
N LEU A 63 3.72 -2.11 -6.50
CA LEU A 63 3.55 -1.87 -5.06
C LEU A 63 2.63 -2.98 -4.52
N PRO A 64 3.19 -4.09 -3.99
CA PRO A 64 2.38 -5.21 -3.50
C PRO A 64 1.78 -4.90 -2.13
N ASP A 65 0.55 -5.36 -1.90
CA ASP A 65 -0.02 -5.40 -0.55
C ASP A 65 0.38 -6.73 0.12
N ILE A 66 0.66 -6.67 1.42
CA ILE A 66 1.07 -7.83 2.21
C ILE A 66 0.33 -7.86 3.54
N VAL A 67 0.09 -9.05 4.05
CA VAL A 67 -0.50 -9.29 5.37
C VAL A 67 0.26 -10.40 6.06
N GLY A 68 0.39 -10.29 7.38
CA GLY A 68 1.04 -11.29 8.21
C GLY A 68 1.04 -10.89 9.68
N GLU A 69 1.32 -11.86 10.54
CA GLU A 69 1.45 -11.66 11.99
C GLU A 69 2.81 -11.06 12.32
N ILE A 70 2.85 -9.96 13.08
CA ILE A 70 4.13 -9.40 13.56
C ILE A 70 4.71 -10.35 14.62
N THR A 71 5.89 -10.91 14.35
CA THR A 71 6.56 -11.86 15.26
C THR A 71 7.80 -11.29 15.94
N ALA A 72 8.43 -10.26 15.37
CA ALA A 72 9.56 -9.57 15.97
C ALA A 72 9.64 -8.12 15.51
N VAL A 73 10.15 -7.25 16.38
CA VAL A 73 10.39 -5.84 16.05
C VAL A 73 11.75 -5.40 16.57
N LYS A 74 12.49 -4.66 15.74
CA LYS A 74 13.75 -4.00 16.07
C LYS A 74 13.68 -2.55 15.64
N SER A 75 13.73 -1.65 16.61
CA SER A 75 13.69 -0.21 16.34
C SER A 75 15.05 0.44 16.51
N THR A 76 15.34 1.40 15.64
CA THR A 76 16.48 2.30 15.72
C THR A 76 15.95 3.72 15.69
N PHE A 77 15.94 4.37 16.86
CA PHE A 77 15.55 5.76 17.01
C PHE A 77 16.79 6.62 17.21
N THR A 78 16.82 7.75 16.53
CA THR A 78 17.89 8.74 16.64
C THR A 78 17.33 10.01 17.27
N ASP A 79 18.09 10.61 18.19
CA ASP A 79 17.71 11.89 18.78
C ASP A 79 17.69 12.99 17.71
N PRO A 80 16.81 14.01 17.84
CA PRO A 80 16.80 15.17 16.94
C PRO A 80 18.21 15.81 16.86
N PRO A 81 18.63 16.32 15.68
CA PRO A 81 17.82 16.61 14.50
C PRO A 81 17.79 15.50 13.44
N GLN A 82 18.43 14.35 13.71
CA GLN A 82 18.51 13.25 12.75
C GLN A 82 17.18 12.50 12.76
N ASN A 83 16.21 12.95 11.97
CA ASN A 83 14.89 12.33 11.86
C ASN A 83 14.94 11.06 10.99
N ASN A 84 15.82 10.11 11.32
CA ASN A 84 16.07 8.88 10.57
C ASN A 84 15.50 7.67 11.33
N ASN A 85 14.36 7.87 11.99
CA ASN A 85 13.73 6.83 12.79
C ASN A 85 13.31 5.67 11.89
N ARG A 86 13.80 4.47 12.21
CA ARG A 86 13.52 3.26 11.45
C ARG A 86 13.06 2.16 12.40
N LEU A 87 12.03 1.45 11.99
CA LEU A 87 11.55 0.25 12.67
C LEU A 87 11.58 -0.89 11.66
N MET A 88 12.32 -1.96 11.99
CA MET A 88 12.28 -3.21 11.25
C MET A 88 11.30 -4.15 11.95
N ALA A 89 10.30 -4.63 11.23
CA ALA A 89 9.36 -5.63 11.74
C ALA A 89 9.51 -6.92 10.91
N THR A 90 9.49 -8.06 11.58
CA THR A 90 9.35 -9.36 10.93
C THR A 90 7.89 -9.75 11.00
N ILE A 91 7.29 -10.00 9.85
CA ILE A 91 5.95 -10.59 9.75
C ILE A 91 6.06 -12.05 9.36
N LYS A 92 5.18 -12.88 9.92
CA LYS A 92 4.94 -14.25 9.52
C LYS A 92 3.74 -14.26 8.57
N MET A 93 4.00 -14.61 7.32
CA MET A 93 3.01 -14.82 6.28
C MET A 93 2.50 -16.27 6.34
N ASP A 94 1.58 -16.63 5.44
CA ASP A 94 1.11 -17.99 5.30
C ASP A 94 2.26 -18.98 5.02
N ASN A 95 2.03 -20.25 5.37
CA ASN A 95 3.02 -21.34 5.29
C ASN A 95 4.28 -21.13 6.16
N ASP A 96 4.14 -20.39 7.27
CA ASP A 96 5.22 -20.10 8.23
C ASP A 96 6.42 -19.32 7.67
N VAL A 97 6.28 -18.70 6.48
CA VAL A 97 7.34 -17.92 5.87
C VAL A 97 7.42 -16.54 6.53
N SER A 98 8.64 -16.09 6.84
CA SER A 98 8.86 -14.78 7.47
C SER A 98 9.46 -13.77 6.50
N VAL A 99 8.93 -12.55 6.49
CA VAL A 99 9.43 -11.43 5.70
C VAL A 99 9.77 -10.26 6.64
N THR A 100 10.88 -9.59 6.38
CA THR A 100 11.26 -8.38 7.12
C THR A 100 10.86 -7.13 6.34
N MET A 101 10.12 -6.24 6.99
CA MET A 101 9.72 -4.94 6.48
C MET A 101 10.40 -3.82 7.25
N SER A 102 10.55 -2.65 6.63
CA SER A 102 11.05 -1.44 7.28
C SER A 102 10.03 -0.32 7.20
N LEU A 103 9.70 0.25 8.35
CA LEU A 103 8.94 1.47 8.48
C LEU A 103 9.90 2.62 8.79
N PHE A 104 9.54 3.82 8.33
CA PHE A 104 10.37 5.01 8.45
C PHE A 104 9.60 6.17 9.10
N ASP A 105 10.34 7.09 9.69
CA ASP A 105 9.90 8.39 10.21
C ASP A 105 8.68 8.29 11.14
N SER A 106 7.64 9.07 10.84
CA SER A 106 6.43 9.14 11.66
C SER A 106 5.71 7.81 11.78
N GLN A 107 5.78 6.93 10.77
CA GLN A 107 5.14 5.62 10.81
C GLN A 107 5.91 4.65 11.70
N ALA A 108 7.25 4.69 11.65
CA ALA A 108 8.10 3.93 12.59
C ALA A 108 7.81 4.32 14.04
N VAL A 109 7.68 5.63 14.31
CA VAL A 109 7.36 6.15 15.65
C VAL A 109 5.96 5.75 16.10
N LYS A 110 4.96 5.83 15.21
CA LYS A 110 3.57 5.45 15.53
C LYS A 110 3.47 3.97 15.91
N LEU A 111 4.02 3.08 15.08
CA LEU A 111 3.94 1.65 15.35
C LEU A 111 4.71 1.27 16.62
N HIS A 112 5.88 1.85 16.87
CA HIS A 112 6.63 1.60 18.10
C HIS A 112 5.87 1.96 19.37
N LYS A 113 5.03 3.00 19.32
CA LYS A 113 4.19 3.42 20.47
C LYS A 113 2.97 2.52 20.69
N GLN A 114 2.61 1.69 19.71
CA GLN A 114 1.46 0.79 19.75
C GLN A 114 1.82 -0.64 20.17
N LEU A 115 3.11 -0.98 20.16
CA LEU A 115 3.66 -2.27 20.59
C LEU A 115 4.06 -2.20 22.07
#